data_AF-A0A1M7G155-F1
#
_entry.id   AF-A0A1M7G155-F1
#
_cell.length_a   1.000
_cell.length_b   1.000
_cell.length_c   1.000
_cell.angle_alpha   90.00
_cell.angle_beta   90.00
_cell.angle_gamma   90.00
#
_symmetry.space_group_name_H-M   'P 1'
#
loop_
_entity.id
_entity.type
_entity.pdbx_description
1 polymer ?
#
loop_
_entity_poly.entity_id
_entity_poly.type
_entity_poly.pdbx_seq_one_letter_code
_entity_poly.pdbx_strand_id
1 'polypeptide(L)'
;MMMQERTYKDAEGAILFDAAVSPQVGHGWFAPDYWRAQGALRTQAGGRGGVAIVAAPVGECVLRHYRRGGLVAALMGDRYLWTGADRTRPFKEFRLLAEITRLGLPGPAVVAARYCRRGMVYSADLITRRIADAQTLAECLAAERLDGELAEEVGALVARFHRAGVWHADLNAHNVLVASDELYLIDFDRGRVRTPATGWQQANLRRLRRSLCKLGAASRGETAFEETIWQPLLYRYQRTLDA
;
A
#
# COMPACT_ATOMS: atom_id res chain seq x y z
N MET A 1 -11.35 -15.19 7.31
CA MET A 1 -10.49 -16.22 7.93
C MET A 1 -9.52 -15.51 8.87
N MET A 2 -9.33 -15.98 10.11
CA MET A 2 -8.36 -15.33 11.02
C MET A 2 -6.93 -15.58 10.54
N MET A 3 -6.12 -14.52 10.44
CA MET A 3 -4.70 -14.62 10.12
C MET A 3 -3.98 -15.48 11.16
N GLN A 4 -3.09 -16.37 10.70
CA GLN A 4 -2.24 -17.18 11.56
C GLN A 4 -0.79 -16.71 11.44
N GLU A 5 -0.42 -15.69 12.22
CA GLU A 5 0.95 -15.14 12.23
C GLU A 5 1.96 -16.24 12.62
N ARG A 6 2.91 -16.54 11.73
CA ARG A 6 4.06 -17.38 12.02
C ARG A 6 5.35 -16.67 11.65
N THR A 7 6.38 -16.89 12.45
CA THR A 7 7.73 -16.35 12.19
C THR A 7 8.71 -17.50 11.98
N TYR A 8 9.46 -17.44 10.89
CA TYR A 8 10.64 -18.26 10.64
C TYR A 8 11.90 -17.39 10.81
N LYS A 9 12.92 -17.87 11.52
CA LYS A 9 14.16 -17.14 11.80
C LYS A 9 15.37 -18.00 11.47
N ASP A 10 16.39 -17.38 10.90
CA ASP A 10 17.68 -18.00 10.63
C ASP A 10 18.83 -16.97 10.73
N ALA A 11 20.02 -17.36 10.24
CA ALA A 11 21.21 -16.52 10.27
C ALA A 11 21.09 -15.25 9.40
N GLU A 12 20.23 -15.26 8.37
CA GLU A 12 20.07 -14.12 7.45
C GLU A 12 19.08 -13.09 8.00
N GLY A 13 18.08 -13.53 8.77
CA GLY A 13 17.09 -12.64 9.36
C GLY A 13 15.82 -13.35 9.79
N ALA A 14 14.66 -12.81 9.42
CA ALA A 14 13.38 -13.43 9.72
C ALA A 14 12.32 -13.16 8.65
N ILE A 15 11.42 -14.12 8.52
CA ILE A 15 10.23 -14.08 7.69
C ILE A 15 9.02 -14.14 8.61
N LEU A 16 8.11 -13.18 8.43
CA LEU A 16 6.78 -13.16 9.04
C LEU A 16 5.77 -13.48 7.96
N PHE A 17 4.89 -14.45 8.16
CA PHE A 17 3.92 -14.85 7.15
C PHE A 17 2.60 -15.30 7.76
N ASP A 18 1.55 -15.28 6.93
CA ASP A 18 0.26 -15.86 7.29
C ASP A 18 0.23 -17.34 6.94
N ALA A 19 0.29 -18.20 7.96
CA ALA A 19 0.25 -19.65 7.80
C ALA A 19 -1.11 -20.16 7.31
N ALA A 20 -2.15 -19.34 7.42
CA ALA A 20 -3.47 -19.63 6.87
C ALA A 20 -3.45 -19.48 5.33
N VAL A 21 -2.53 -18.66 4.79
CA VAL A 21 -2.36 -18.41 3.36
C VAL A 21 -1.33 -19.36 2.74
N SER A 22 -0.16 -19.52 3.38
CA SER A 22 0.84 -20.51 2.95
C SER A 22 1.47 -21.19 4.18
N PRO A 23 1.46 -22.53 4.28
CA PRO A 23 1.97 -23.23 5.45
C PRO A 23 3.49 -23.09 5.61
N GLN A 24 4.21 -22.79 4.52
CA GLN A 24 5.65 -22.55 4.52
C GLN A 24 6.00 -21.42 3.53
N VAL A 25 6.85 -20.49 3.97
CA VAL A 25 7.42 -19.42 3.14
C VAL A 25 8.92 -19.37 3.41
N GLY A 26 9.74 -19.49 2.36
CA GLY A 26 11.19 -19.45 2.44
C GLY A 26 11.79 -18.18 1.84
N HIS A 27 13.08 -17.95 2.08
CA HIS A 27 13.80 -16.77 1.55
C HIS A 27 13.74 -16.64 0.03
N GLY A 28 13.65 -17.76 -0.70
CA GLY A 28 13.51 -17.78 -2.16
C GLY A 28 12.29 -16.98 -2.65
N TRP A 29 11.19 -16.93 -1.89
CA TRP A 29 9.99 -16.18 -2.29
C TRP A 29 10.23 -14.68 -2.45
N PHE A 30 11.27 -14.15 -1.82
CA PHE A 30 11.63 -12.74 -1.87
C PHE A 30 12.76 -12.46 -2.87
N ALA A 31 13.16 -13.45 -3.67
CA ALA A 31 14.13 -13.32 -4.75
C ALA A 31 13.41 -13.41 -6.11
N PRO A 32 13.42 -12.37 -6.96
CA PRO A 32 12.80 -12.45 -8.28
C PRO A 32 13.34 -13.62 -9.14
N ASP A 33 14.61 -13.97 -9.00
CA ASP A 33 15.27 -15.04 -9.75
C ASP A 33 14.69 -16.42 -9.42
N TYR A 34 14.28 -16.65 -8.16
CA TYR A 34 13.60 -17.88 -7.74
C TYR A 34 12.30 -18.08 -8.53
N TRP A 35 11.51 -17.03 -8.69
CA TRP A 35 10.27 -17.08 -9.46
C TRP A 35 10.52 -17.16 -10.97
N ARG A 36 11.57 -16.48 -11.47
CA ARG A 36 11.95 -16.55 -12.88
C ARG A 36 12.36 -17.96 -13.30
N ALA A 37 13.15 -18.65 -12.48
CA ALA A 37 13.57 -20.03 -12.73
C ALA A 37 12.38 -21.01 -12.83
N GLN A 38 11.25 -20.67 -12.22
CA GLN A 38 10.01 -21.44 -12.25
C GLN A 38 9.02 -20.98 -13.34
N GLY A 39 9.38 -20.00 -14.18
CA GLY A 39 8.46 -19.40 -15.14
C GLY A 39 7.30 -18.63 -14.50
N ALA A 40 7.42 -18.30 -13.21
CA ALA A 40 6.37 -17.71 -12.38
C ALA A 40 6.54 -16.21 -12.12
N LEU A 41 7.59 -15.57 -12.67
CA LEU A 41 7.80 -14.14 -12.59
C LEU A 41 7.18 -13.42 -13.79
N ARG A 42 6.29 -12.47 -13.51
CA ARG A 42 5.77 -11.49 -14.48
C ARG A 42 6.21 -10.10 -14.02
N THR A 43 6.71 -9.29 -14.93
CA THR A 43 7.05 -7.88 -14.62
C THR A 43 6.00 -6.99 -15.27
N GLN A 44 5.32 -6.17 -14.48
CA GLN A 44 4.46 -5.10 -15.02
C GLN A 44 5.24 -3.78 -15.03
N ALA A 45 5.18 -3.07 -16.16
CA ALA A 45 5.69 -1.70 -16.24
C ALA A 45 4.92 -0.83 -15.25
N GLY A 46 5.63 -0.17 -14.34
CA GLY A 46 5.05 0.71 -13.34
C GLY A 46 6.13 1.56 -12.69
N GLY A 47 5.97 2.89 -12.74
CA GLY A 47 6.77 3.90 -12.05
C GLY A 47 8.28 3.66 -11.94
N ARG A 48 8.89 4.17 -10.86
CA ARG A 48 10.34 4.07 -10.58
C ARG A 48 10.74 2.66 -10.11
N GLY A 49 10.59 1.64 -10.95
CA GLY A 49 11.25 0.35 -10.70
C GLY A 49 10.55 -0.92 -11.17
N GLY A 50 9.35 -0.86 -11.75
CA GLY A 50 8.55 -2.03 -12.12
C GLY A 50 8.00 -2.77 -10.90
N VAL A 51 6.81 -3.35 -11.04
CA VAL A 51 6.21 -4.19 -9.99
C VAL A 51 6.44 -5.65 -10.37
N ALA A 52 7.13 -6.39 -9.50
CA ALA A 52 7.33 -7.82 -9.68
C ALA A 52 6.06 -8.56 -9.27
N ILE A 53 5.38 -9.16 -10.23
CA ILE A 53 4.22 -10.02 -10.01
C ILE A 53 4.72 -11.46 -10.03
N VAL A 54 4.33 -12.24 -9.02
CA VAL A 54 4.75 -13.63 -8.89
C VAL A 54 3.52 -14.52 -8.80
N ALA A 55 3.51 -15.61 -9.56
CA ALA A 55 2.50 -16.64 -9.47
C ALA A 55 2.90 -17.62 -8.34
N ALA A 56 2.48 -17.29 -7.12
CA ALA A 56 2.71 -18.13 -5.95
C ALA A 56 1.61 -19.22 -5.84
N PRO A 57 1.81 -20.30 -5.05
CA PRO A 57 0.77 -21.31 -4.82
C PRO A 57 -0.54 -20.73 -4.29
N VAL A 58 -0.46 -19.56 -3.67
CA VAL A 58 -1.60 -18.87 -3.08
C VAL A 58 -2.38 -18.08 -4.13
N GLY A 59 -1.77 -17.75 -5.28
CA GLY A 59 -2.33 -16.93 -6.36
C GLY A 59 -1.32 -15.89 -6.84
N GLU A 60 -1.76 -14.95 -7.69
CA GLU A 60 -0.90 -13.83 -8.10
C GLU A 60 -0.62 -12.90 -6.91
N CYS A 61 0.67 -12.59 -6.72
CA CYS A 61 1.15 -11.74 -5.65
C CYS A 61 2.05 -10.64 -6.20
N VAL A 62 2.12 -9.53 -5.48
CA VAL A 62 3.09 -8.46 -5.71
C VAL A 62 4.25 -8.67 -4.74
N LEU A 63 5.46 -8.83 -5.29
CA LEU A 63 6.71 -8.83 -4.55
C LEU A 63 7.31 -7.43 -4.59
N ARG A 64 7.40 -6.80 -3.41
CA ARG A 64 8.00 -5.47 -3.25
C ARG A 64 9.26 -5.54 -2.41
N HIS A 65 10.34 -5.04 -2.99
CA HIS A 65 11.57 -4.74 -2.27
C HIS A 65 11.54 -3.29 -1.79
N TYR A 66 11.78 -3.05 -0.49
CA TYR A 66 11.77 -1.70 0.06
C TYR A 66 13.01 -0.94 -0.40
N ARG A 67 12.79 0.11 -1.19
CA ARG A 67 13.87 1.02 -1.60
C ARG A 67 13.81 2.28 -0.77
N ARG A 68 14.96 2.74 -0.25
CA ARG A 68 15.06 4.09 0.29
C ARG A 68 15.11 5.10 -0.86
N GLY A 69 14.37 6.19 -0.71
CA GLY A 69 14.47 7.36 -1.59
C GLY A 69 15.28 8.50 -0.94
N GLY A 70 15.68 9.48 -1.74
CA GLY A 70 16.35 10.70 -1.28
C GLY A 70 17.85 10.54 -1.02
N LEU A 71 18.49 11.59 -0.51
CA LEU A 71 19.95 11.66 -0.28
C LEU A 71 20.51 10.55 0.62
N VAL A 72 19.67 9.99 1.50
CA VAL A 72 20.03 8.86 2.38
C VAL A 72 20.23 7.56 1.58
N ALA A 73 19.56 7.40 0.44
CA ALA A 73 19.77 6.25 -0.45
C ALA A 73 21.16 6.29 -1.10
N ALA A 74 21.68 7.47 -1.41
CA ALA A 74 23.03 7.65 -1.95
C ALA A 74 24.13 7.25 -0.94
N LEU A 75 23.86 7.37 0.37
CA LEU A 75 24.82 7.03 1.43
C LEU A 75 24.67 5.59 1.95
N MET A 76 23.43 5.10 2.12
CA MET A 76 23.15 3.82 2.78
C MET A 76 22.52 2.76 1.87
N GLY A 77 22.23 3.08 0.61
CA GLY A 77 21.48 2.21 -0.30
C GLY A 77 20.05 1.97 0.19
N ASP A 78 19.59 0.73 0.03
CA ASP A 78 18.28 0.18 0.45
C ASP A 78 18.19 -0.16 1.95
N ARG A 79 19.24 0.13 2.74
CA ARG A 79 19.39 -0.42 4.10
C ARG A 79 18.84 0.49 5.20
N TYR A 80 18.18 -0.11 6.18
CA TYR A 80 17.58 0.55 7.33
C TYR A 80 18.31 0.22 8.63
N LEU A 81 18.34 1.14 9.60
CA LEU A 81 18.94 0.89 10.92
C LEU A 81 18.12 -0.14 11.71
N TRP A 82 18.80 -1.15 12.23
CA TRP A 82 18.22 -2.18 13.07
C TRP A 82 17.91 -1.62 14.46
N THR A 83 16.65 -1.74 14.89
CA THR A 83 16.22 -1.35 16.25
C THR A 83 15.37 -2.42 16.93
N GLY A 84 15.35 -3.64 16.39
CA GLY A 84 14.51 -4.76 16.84
C GLY A 84 13.58 -5.29 15.75
N ALA A 85 13.26 -6.60 15.80
CA ALA A 85 12.50 -7.31 14.78
C ALA A 85 11.11 -6.71 14.55
N ASP A 86 10.33 -6.52 15.63
CA ASP A 86 8.98 -5.93 15.58
C ASP A 86 8.99 -4.45 15.19
N ARG A 87 10.17 -3.83 15.21
CA ARG A 87 10.35 -2.42 14.84
C ARG A 87 10.71 -2.24 13.36
N THR A 88 11.01 -3.32 12.64
CA THR A 88 11.28 -3.28 11.20
C THR A 88 10.06 -2.82 10.41
N ARG A 89 10.29 -2.12 9.29
CA ARG A 89 9.22 -1.67 8.39
C ARG A 89 8.34 -2.81 7.86
N PRO A 90 8.89 -3.91 7.30
CA PRO A 90 8.08 -4.96 6.71
C PRO A 90 7.18 -5.66 7.74
N PHE A 91 7.64 -5.84 8.99
CA PHE A 91 6.81 -6.45 10.04
C PHE A 91 5.69 -5.52 10.53
N LYS A 92 5.98 -4.21 10.63
CA LYS A 92 4.94 -3.22 10.97
C LYS A 92 3.87 -3.14 9.90
N GLU A 93 4.28 -3.10 8.63
CA GLU A 93 3.34 -3.05 7.52
C GLU A 93 2.55 -4.36 7.39
N PHE A 94 3.19 -5.52 7.56
CA PHE A 94 2.51 -6.81 7.60
C PHE A 94 1.36 -6.80 8.61
N ARG A 95 1.64 -6.41 9.85
CA ARG A 95 0.63 -6.37 10.91
C ARG A 95 -0.44 -5.32 10.68
N LEU A 96 -0.10 -4.19 10.05
CA LEU A 96 -1.09 -3.20 9.66
C LEU A 96 -2.03 -3.71 8.55
N LEU A 97 -1.50 -4.37 7.53
CA LEU A 97 -2.31 -4.98 6.46
C LEU A 97 -3.20 -6.11 6.97
N ALA A 98 -2.69 -6.89 7.93
CA ALA A 98 -3.48 -7.88 8.64
C ALA A 98 -4.65 -7.24 9.40
N GLU A 99 -4.40 -6.12 10.09
CA GLU A 99 -5.43 -5.37 10.80
C GLU A 99 -6.45 -4.74 9.85
N ILE A 100 -6.01 -4.18 8.72
CA ILE A 100 -6.87 -3.67 7.64
C ILE A 100 -7.80 -4.79 7.14
N THR A 101 -7.26 -5.98 6.90
CA THR A 101 -8.05 -7.16 6.49
C THR A 101 -9.06 -7.56 7.57
N ARG A 102 -8.64 -7.57 8.84
CA ARG A 102 -9.51 -7.88 9.99
C ARG A 102 -10.66 -6.89 10.13
N LEU A 103 -10.42 -5.62 9.81
CA LEU A 103 -11.40 -4.54 9.82
C LEU A 103 -12.33 -4.53 8.59
N GLY A 104 -12.12 -5.43 7.62
CA GLY A 104 -12.91 -5.47 6.38
C GLY A 104 -12.69 -4.23 5.50
N LEU A 105 -11.51 -3.61 5.60
CA LEU A 105 -11.14 -2.45 4.81
C LEU A 105 -10.46 -2.91 3.50
N PRO A 106 -10.71 -2.22 2.37
CA PRO A 106 -10.20 -2.62 1.07
C PRO A 106 -8.74 -2.19 0.93
N GLY A 107 -7.84 -3.06 1.38
CA GLY A 107 -6.40 -2.97 1.19
C GLY A 107 -5.81 -4.31 0.74
N PRO A 108 -4.53 -4.35 0.35
CA PRO A 108 -3.92 -5.56 -0.17
C PRO A 108 -3.74 -6.59 0.95
N ALA A 109 -4.30 -7.79 0.76
CA ALA A 109 -4.10 -8.89 1.70
C ALA A 109 -2.61 -9.27 1.76
N VAL A 110 -2.02 -9.22 2.96
CA VAL A 110 -0.60 -9.56 3.13
C VAL A 110 -0.40 -11.06 3.11
N VAL A 111 0.71 -11.50 2.51
CA VAL A 111 1.12 -12.91 2.45
C VAL A 111 2.34 -13.14 3.34
N ALA A 112 3.40 -12.37 3.11
CA ALA A 112 4.65 -12.51 3.85
C ALA A 112 5.47 -11.22 3.87
N ALA A 113 6.31 -11.07 4.88
CA ALA A 113 7.23 -9.98 5.08
C ALA A 113 8.59 -10.54 5.49
N ARG A 114 9.67 -9.95 5.01
CA ARG A 114 11.02 -10.36 5.37
C ARG A 114 11.88 -9.17 5.75
N TYR A 115 12.75 -9.37 6.73
CA TYR A 115 13.98 -8.59 6.82
C TYR A 115 15.21 -9.49 6.73
N CYS A 116 16.26 -9.02 6.07
CA CYS A 116 17.59 -9.62 6.11
C CYS A 116 18.53 -8.68 6.85
N ARG A 117 19.12 -9.12 7.96
CA ARG A 117 19.95 -8.29 8.84
C ARG A 117 21.43 -8.51 8.55
N ARG A 118 22.18 -7.42 8.43
CA ARG A 118 23.65 -7.40 8.36
C ARG A 118 24.18 -6.40 9.38
N GLY A 119 24.64 -6.89 10.52
CA GLY A 119 25.12 -6.05 11.62
C GLY A 119 24.05 -5.09 12.16
N MET A 120 24.30 -3.78 12.03
CA MET A 120 23.39 -2.70 12.49
C MET A 120 22.35 -2.28 11.44
N VAL A 121 22.32 -2.93 10.27
CA VAL A 121 21.40 -2.59 9.19
C VAL A 121 20.59 -3.78 8.69
N TYR A 122 19.48 -3.53 8.01
CA TYR A 122 18.67 -4.56 7.36
C TYR A 122 18.10 -4.10 6.01
N SER A 123 17.87 -5.05 5.11
CA SER A 123 17.01 -4.89 3.91
C SER A 123 15.64 -5.50 4.18
N ALA A 124 14.64 -5.09 3.41
CA ALA A 124 13.26 -5.48 3.66
C ALA A 124 12.50 -5.81 2.38
N ASP A 125 11.57 -6.75 2.49
CA ASP A 125 10.68 -7.18 1.42
C ASP A 125 9.27 -7.44 1.96
N LEU A 126 8.27 -7.27 1.10
CA LEU A 126 6.86 -7.55 1.39
C LEU A 126 6.22 -8.26 0.18
N ILE A 127 5.39 -9.25 0.46
CA ILE A 127 4.56 -9.96 -0.50
C ILE A 127 3.11 -9.75 -0.11
N THR A 128 2.31 -9.22 -1.03
CA THR A 128 0.86 -9.08 -0.88
C THR A 128 0.15 -9.75 -2.04
N ARG A 129 -1.14 -10.08 -1.87
CA ARG A 129 -1.99 -10.45 -3.00
C ARG A 129 -2.03 -9.31 -4.01
N ARG A 130 -2.04 -9.67 -5.30
CA ARG A 130 -2.26 -8.72 -6.38
C ARG A 130 -3.75 -8.36 -6.43
N ILE A 131 -4.03 -7.07 -6.55
CA ILE A 131 -5.35 -6.58 -6.97
C ILE A 131 -5.31 -6.56 -8.50
N ALA A 132 -6.06 -7.47 -9.12
CA ALA A 132 -6.10 -7.61 -10.58
C ALA A 132 -6.93 -6.52 -11.22
N ASP A 133 -6.66 -6.24 -12.50
CA ASP A 133 -7.49 -5.39 -13.37
C ASP A 133 -7.81 -3.99 -12.81
N ALA A 134 -6.90 -3.45 -11.99
CA ALA A 134 -7.04 -2.16 -11.37
C ALA A 134 -6.10 -1.12 -11.98
N GLN A 135 -6.58 0.13 -12.02
CA GLN A 135 -5.81 1.30 -12.44
C GLN A 135 -5.67 2.25 -11.26
N THR A 136 -4.57 2.98 -11.18
CA THR A 136 -4.42 4.02 -10.16
C THR A 136 -5.40 5.16 -10.43
N LEU A 137 -5.85 5.86 -9.39
CA LEU A 137 -6.64 7.08 -9.53
C LEU A 137 -5.90 8.13 -10.37
N ALA A 138 -4.57 8.15 -10.32
CA ALA A 138 -3.73 8.98 -11.18
C ALA A 138 -3.87 8.62 -12.67
N GLU A 139 -3.92 7.33 -13.03
CA GLU A 139 -4.17 6.87 -14.40
C GLU A 139 -5.62 7.15 -14.82
N CYS A 140 -6.59 7.01 -13.92
CA CYS A 140 -7.97 7.42 -14.17
C CYS A 140 -8.07 8.92 -14.46
N LEU A 141 -7.39 9.75 -13.68
CA LEU A 141 -7.32 11.19 -13.91
C LEU A 141 -6.67 11.53 -15.26
N ALA A 142 -5.55 10.89 -15.59
CA ALA A 142 -4.85 11.11 -16.86
C ALA A 142 -5.70 10.69 -18.08
N ALA A 143 -6.58 9.70 -17.89
CA ALA A 143 -7.54 9.24 -18.90
C ALA A 143 -8.87 10.02 -18.88
N GLU A 144 -8.97 11.12 -18.12
CA GLU A 144 -10.19 11.92 -17.95
C GLU A 144 -11.40 11.13 -17.42
N ARG A 145 -11.16 10.08 -16.63
CA ARG A 145 -12.20 9.23 -16.01
C ARG A 145 -12.44 9.51 -14.53
N LEU A 146 -11.76 10.52 -13.97
CA LEU A 146 -12.06 10.99 -12.62
C LEU A 146 -13.16 12.05 -12.70
N ASP A 147 -14.39 11.65 -12.41
CA ASP A 147 -15.58 12.51 -12.32
C ASP A 147 -16.06 12.61 -10.86
N GLY A 148 -17.21 13.29 -10.66
CA GLY A 148 -17.78 13.50 -9.34
C GLY A 148 -18.20 12.20 -8.62
N GLU A 149 -18.68 11.20 -9.37
CA GLU A 149 -19.09 9.91 -8.80
C GLU A 149 -17.87 9.13 -8.29
N LEU A 150 -16.83 8.99 -9.11
CA LEU A 150 -15.59 8.36 -8.66
C LEU A 150 -14.95 9.14 -7.52
N ALA A 151 -15.05 10.48 -7.52
CA ALA A 151 -14.57 11.31 -6.43
C ALA A 151 -15.32 11.05 -5.11
N GLU A 152 -16.65 10.88 -5.15
CA GLU A 152 -17.45 10.46 -4.00
C GLU A 152 -16.98 9.11 -3.45
N GLU A 153 -16.79 8.11 -4.32
CA GLU A 153 -16.34 6.77 -3.90
C GLU A 153 -14.94 6.79 -3.28
N VAL A 154 -14.03 7.62 -3.81
CA VAL A 154 -12.73 7.88 -3.16
C VAL A 154 -12.92 8.52 -1.79
N GLY A 155 -13.87 9.45 -1.65
CA GLY A 155 -14.22 10.07 -0.37
C GLY A 155 -14.72 9.04 0.65
N ALA A 156 -15.64 8.16 0.24
CA ALA A 156 -16.16 7.07 1.05
C ALA A 156 -15.05 6.11 1.50
N LEU A 157 -14.18 5.72 0.56
CA LEU A 157 -13.03 4.86 0.83
C LEU A 157 -12.14 5.46 1.93
N VAL A 158 -11.68 6.70 1.75
CA VAL A 158 -10.78 7.35 2.71
C VAL A 158 -11.45 7.51 4.09
N ALA A 159 -12.75 7.81 4.13
CA ALA A 159 -13.51 7.92 5.38
C ALA A 159 -13.57 6.59 6.14
N ARG A 160 -13.79 5.46 5.46
CA ARG A 160 -13.79 4.12 6.10
C ARG A 160 -12.46 3.84 6.83
N PHE A 161 -11.33 4.13 6.19
CA PHE A 161 -10.01 4.00 6.81
C PHE A 161 -9.81 4.97 7.98
N HIS A 162 -10.21 6.24 7.80
CA HIS A 162 -10.08 7.26 8.84
C HIS A 162 -10.94 6.99 10.08
N ARG A 163 -12.16 6.48 9.89
CA ARG A 163 -13.05 6.04 10.96
C ARG A 163 -12.45 4.91 11.78
N ALA A 164 -11.86 3.93 11.09
CA ALA A 164 -11.16 2.81 11.73
C ALA A 164 -9.81 3.20 12.35
N GLY A 165 -9.42 4.48 12.31
CA GLY A 165 -8.17 4.98 12.86
C GLY A 165 -6.94 4.66 12.02
N VAL A 166 -7.10 4.16 10.79
CA VAL A 166 -5.97 3.82 9.92
C VAL A 166 -5.45 5.10 9.26
N TRP A 167 -4.23 5.49 9.64
CA TRP A 167 -3.50 6.60 9.06
C TRP A 167 -2.54 6.13 7.97
N HIS A 168 -2.66 6.71 6.78
CA HIS A 168 -1.81 6.43 5.63
C HIS A 168 -0.67 7.46 5.52
N ALA A 169 0.60 7.05 5.59
CA ALA A 169 1.70 8.01 5.63
C ALA A 169 1.86 8.83 4.33
N ASP A 170 1.45 8.24 3.20
CA ASP A 170 1.56 8.87 1.88
C ASP A 170 0.30 8.72 1.03
N LEU A 171 -0.87 9.13 1.55
CA LEU A 171 -2.12 9.09 0.78
C LEU A 171 -2.01 10.02 -0.44
N ASN A 172 -1.98 9.43 -1.64
CA ASN A 172 -1.83 10.13 -2.92
C ASN A 172 -2.58 9.35 -4.02
N ALA A 173 -2.76 9.94 -5.20
CA ALA A 173 -3.58 9.34 -6.25
C ALA A 173 -2.96 8.08 -6.91
N HIS A 174 -1.66 7.82 -6.74
CA HIS A 174 -1.05 6.56 -7.17
C HIS A 174 -1.30 5.41 -6.19
N ASN A 175 -1.67 5.73 -4.94
CA ASN A 175 -1.93 4.77 -3.87
C ASN A 175 -3.42 4.46 -3.69
N VAL A 176 -4.27 4.97 -4.58
CA VAL A 176 -5.68 4.61 -4.70
C VAL A 176 -5.82 3.80 -5.99
N LEU A 177 -6.26 2.56 -5.87
CA LEU A 177 -6.59 1.71 -7.02
C LEU A 177 -8.09 1.72 -7.26
N VAL A 178 -8.47 1.79 -8.53
CA VAL A 178 -9.82 1.69 -9.05
C VAL A 178 -9.89 0.37 -9.80
N ALA A 179 -10.52 -0.63 -9.20
CA ALA A 179 -10.84 -1.90 -9.84
C ALA A 179 -12.30 -1.89 -10.35
N SER A 180 -12.73 -2.97 -11.00
CA SER A 180 -14.10 -3.08 -11.53
C SER A 180 -15.17 -3.20 -10.44
N ASP A 181 -14.80 -3.71 -9.27
CA ASP A 181 -15.71 -4.08 -8.19
C ASP A 181 -15.67 -3.11 -7.01
N GLU A 182 -14.48 -2.66 -6.61
CA GLU A 182 -14.31 -1.67 -5.55
C GLU A 182 -13.01 -0.86 -5.69
N LEU A 183 -12.85 0.13 -4.82
CA LEU A 183 -11.62 0.91 -4.72
C LEU A 183 -10.77 0.39 -3.57
N TYR A 184 -9.45 0.40 -3.75
CA TYR A 184 -8.48 -0.04 -2.75
C TYR A 184 -7.50 1.06 -2.39
N LEU A 185 -7.06 1.09 -1.13
CA LEU A 185 -5.85 1.80 -0.75
C LEU A 185 -4.67 0.81 -0.71
N ILE A 186 -3.52 1.22 -1.23
CA ILE A 186 -2.29 0.42 -1.28
C ILE A 186 -1.09 1.21 -0.75
N ASP A 187 0.04 0.52 -0.54
CA ASP A 187 1.30 1.06 -0.02
C ASP A 187 1.18 1.71 1.37
N PHE A 188 0.99 0.86 2.37
CA PHE A 188 0.92 1.27 3.77
C PHE A 188 2.30 1.38 4.42
N ASP A 189 3.39 1.61 3.65
CA ASP A 189 4.71 1.82 4.26
C ASP A 189 4.64 3.03 5.20
N ARG A 190 5.06 2.79 6.45
CA ARG A 190 4.97 3.71 7.58
C ARG A 190 3.56 4.08 8.03
N GLY A 191 2.50 3.51 7.44
CA GLY A 191 1.12 3.63 7.93
C GLY A 191 0.98 3.09 9.36
N ARG A 192 -0.07 3.52 10.08
CA ARG A 192 -0.32 3.12 11.48
C ARG A 192 -1.80 3.23 11.84
N VAL A 193 -2.23 2.43 12.80
CA VAL A 193 -3.46 2.71 13.56
C VAL A 193 -3.19 3.84 14.55
N ARG A 194 -4.10 4.81 14.61
CA ARG A 194 -4.09 5.98 15.49
C ARG A 194 -5.49 6.17 16.04
N THR A 195 -5.60 6.78 17.23
CA THR A 195 -6.89 7.31 17.68
C THR A 195 -7.43 8.30 16.63
N PRO A 196 -8.67 8.12 16.15
CA PRO A 196 -9.31 9.05 15.22
C PRO A 196 -9.23 10.49 15.73
N ALA A 197 -8.72 11.39 14.91
CA ALA A 197 -8.63 12.80 15.23
C ALA A 197 -8.60 13.65 13.95
N THR A 198 -9.39 14.72 13.94
CA THR A 198 -9.57 15.61 12.79
C THR A 198 -8.25 16.12 12.23
N GLY A 199 -7.27 16.45 13.09
CA GLY A 199 -5.99 17.03 12.68
C GLY A 199 -5.21 16.16 11.68
N TRP A 200 -5.07 14.86 11.95
CA TRP A 200 -4.32 13.97 11.04
C TRP A 200 -5.16 13.52 9.85
N GLN A 201 -6.47 13.36 10.02
CA GLN A 201 -7.40 13.01 8.94
C GLN A 201 -7.42 14.11 7.87
N GLN A 202 -7.53 15.36 8.28
CA GLN A 202 -7.46 16.53 7.38
C GLN A 202 -6.07 16.72 6.77
N ALA A 203 -5.00 16.35 7.48
CA ALA A 203 -3.65 16.32 6.88
C ALA A 203 -3.52 15.25 5.78
N ASN A 204 -4.22 14.12 5.91
CA ASN A 204 -4.24 13.07 4.89
C ASN A 204 -5.01 13.50 3.64
N LEU A 205 -6.21 14.05 3.81
CA LEU A 205 -7.00 14.63 2.72
C LEU A 205 -6.23 15.72 1.97
N ARG A 206 -5.58 16.65 2.68
CA ARG A 206 -4.74 17.68 2.04
C ARG A 206 -3.59 17.11 1.20
N ARG A 207 -3.04 15.96 1.58
CA ARG A 207 -2.00 15.28 0.79
C ARG A 207 -2.59 14.72 -0.50
N LEU A 208 -3.75 14.07 -0.42
CA LEU A 208 -4.47 13.58 -1.60
C LEU A 208 -4.82 14.72 -2.55
N ARG A 209 -5.43 15.80 -2.03
CA ARG A 209 -5.73 17.02 -2.82
C ARG A 209 -4.50 17.55 -3.55
N ARG A 210 -3.39 17.72 -2.82
CA ARG A 210 -2.12 18.19 -3.40
C ARG A 210 -1.62 17.25 -4.50
N SER A 211 -1.77 15.94 -4.32
CA SER A 211 -1.41 14.95 -5.33
C SER A 211 -2.25 15.12 -6.60
N LEU A 212 -3.57 15.25 -6.46
CA LEU A 212 -4.49 15.45 -7.59
C LEU A 212 -4.17 16.75 -8.35
N CYS A 213 -4.00 17.87 -7.63
CA CYS A 213 -3.62 19.15 -8.25
C CYS A 213 -2.28 19.03 -9.01
N LYS A 214 -1.27 18.36 -8.43
CA LYS A 214 0.02 18.13 -9.09
C LYS A 214 -0.07 17.29 -10.35
N LEU A 215 -1.07 16.41 -10.43
CA LEU A 215 -1.33 15.56 -11.59
C LEU A 215 -2.24 16.23 -12.64
N GLY A 216 -2.60 17.50 -12.43
CA GLY A 216 -3.37 18.28 -13.40
C GLY A 216 -4.89 18.24 -13.21
N ALA A 217 -5.41 17.76 -12.07
CA ALA A 217 -6.85 17.78 -11.80
C ALA A 217 -7.44 19.20 -11.82
N ALA A 218 -6.63 20.22 -11.52
CA ALA A 218 -7.01 21.63 -11.58
C ALA A 218 -6.60 22.32 -12.89
N SER A 219 -6.29 21.57 -13.97
CA SER A 219 -5.87 22.13 -15.26
C SER A 219 -6.95 23.01 -15.91
N ARG A 220 -8.24 22.71 -15.67
CA ARG A 220 -9.39 23.52 -16.10
C ARG A 220 -9.73 24.67 -15.15
N GLY A 221 -8.89 24.91 -14.14
CA GLY A 221 -9.08 25.94 -13.11
C GLY A 221 -9.43 25.36 -11.74
N GLU A 222 -9.04 26.07 -10.69
CA GLU A 222 -9.25 25.64 -9.29
C GLU A 222 -10.74 25.51 -8.95
N THR A 223 -11.58 26.45 -9.42
CA THR A 223 -13.05 26.41 -9.20
C THR A 223 -13.68 25.15 -9.78
N ALA A 224 -13.32 24.80 -11.03
CA ALA A 224 -13.83 23.59 -11.67
C ALA A 224 -13.41 22.32 -10.91
N PHE A 225 -12.14 22.25 -10.47
CA PHE A 225 -11.66 21.13 -9.64
C PHE A 225 -12.40 21.03 -8.30
N GLU A 226 -12.62 22.17 -7.63
CA GLU A 226 -13.36 22.22 -6.38
C GLU A 226 -14.79 21.70 -6.58
N GLU A 227 -15.53 22.24 -7.55
CA GLU A 227 -16.94 21.89 -7.77
C GLU A 227 -17.14 20.46 -8.26
N THR A 228 -16.30 20.00 -9.18
CA THR A 228 -16.53 18.72 -9.87
C THR A 228 -15.89 17.52 -9.18
N ILE A 229 -14.79 17.73 -8.43
CA ILE A 229 -14.00 16.64 -7.84
C ILE A 229 -13.91 16.77 -6.32
N TRP A 230 -13.43 17.92 -5.82
CA TRP A 230 -13.06 18.00 -4.40
C TRP A 230 -14.27 18.08 -3.47
N GLN A 231 -15.29 18.86 -3.82
CA GLN A 231 -16.52 18.97 -3.03
C GLN A 231 -17.32 17.66 -3.00
N PRO A 232 -17.55 16.94 -4.13
CA PRO A 232 -18.15 15.60 -4.09
C PRO A 232 -17.37 14.62 -3.19
N LEU A 233 -16.04 14.59 -3.32
CA LEU A 233 -15.19 13.76 -2.45
C LEU A 233 -15.39 14.10 -0.96
N LEU A 234 -15.34 15.38 -0.59
CA LEU A 234 -15.52 15.82 0.79
C LEU A 234 -16.94 15.55 1.30
N TYR A 235 -17.95 15.73 0.46
CA TYR A 235 -19.35 15.45 0.78
C TYR A 235 -19.51 13.99 1.18
N ARG A 236 -19.06 13.07 0.33
CA ARG A 236 -19.19 11.63 0.61
C ARG A 236 -18.26 11.17 1.72
N TYR A 237 -17.08 11.76 1.83
CA TYR A 237 -16.18 11.55 2.96
C TYR A 237 -16.86 11.86 4.29
N GLN A 238 -17.50 13.03 4.44
CA GLN A 238 -18.11 13.43 5.70
C GLN A 238 -19.27 12.52 6.08
N ARG A 239 -20.17 12.21 5.12
CA ARG A 239 -21.28 11.27 5.35
C ARG A 239 -20.80 9.89 5.78
N THR A 240 -19.74 9.40 5.15
CA THR A 240 -19.15 8.09 5.44
C THR A 240 -18.24 8.11 6.67
N LEU A 241 -17.90 9.29 7.21
CA LEU A 241 -17.18 9.42 8.48
C LEU A 241 -18.16 9.45 9.65
N ASP A 242 -19.36 10.01 9.47
CA ASP A 242 -20.37 10.18 10.51
C ASP A 242 -21.38 9.02 10.68
N ALA A 243 -21.62 8.21 9.64
CA ALA A 243 -22.51 7.02 9.65
C ALA A 243 -22.21 5.92 10.70
#